data_AF-A0A7V5RAD5-F1
#
_entry.id   AF-A0A7V5RAD5-F1
#
_cell.length_a   1.000
_cell.length_b   1.000
_cell.length_c   1.000
_cell.angle_alpha   90.00
_cell.angle_beta   90.00
_cell.angle_gamma   90.00
#
_symmetry.space_group_name_H-M   'P 1'
#
loop_
_entity.id
_entity.type
_entity.pdbx_description
1 polymer ?
#
loop_
_entity_poly.entity_id
_entity_poly.type
_entity_poly.pdbx_seq_one_letter_code
_entity_poly.pdbx_strand_id
1 'polypeptide(L)'
;MSDSRRIDADNFYGSLDGEGVELRELLWPLAELTPRERAVFVEYHYWKTHMKVVAASHRISLGRAYEILYRAEEKIATSRAQKEAQKH
;
A
#
# COMPACT_ATOMS: atom_id res chain seq x y z
N MET A 1 0.55 13.88 26.90
CA MET A 1 -0.50 13.26 26.09
C MET A 1 -0.04 13.29 24.65
N SER A 2 0.25 12.14 24.05
CA SER A 2 0.64 12.08 22.63
C SER A 2 -0.64 12.11 21.80
N ASP A 3 -0.99 13.28 21.26
CA ASP A 3 -2.07 13.38 20.30
C ASP A 3 -1.75 12.47 19.12
N SER A 4 -2.52 11.39 19.01
CA SER A 4 -2.62 10.56 17.83
C SER A 4 -3.10 11.45 16.69
N ARG A 5 -2.17 12.10 16.00
CA ARG A 5 -2.44 12.74 14.71
C ARG A 5 -2.78 11.62 13.75
N ARG A 6 -4.07 11.25 13.72
CA ARG A 6 -4.65 10.49 12.62
C ARG A 6 -4.45 11.34 11.39
N ILE A 7 -3.37 11.09 10.66
CA ILE A 7 -3.14 11.71 9.37
C ILE A 7 -4.25 11.18 8.48
N ASP A 8 -5.16 12.06 8.12
CA ASP A 8 -6.16 11.80 7.12
C ASP A 8 -5.44 11.60 5.79
N ALA A 9 -5.43 10.35 5.33
CA ALA A 9 -4.74 9.94 4.11
C ALA A 9 -5.30 10.72 2.90
N ASP A 10 -6.61 11.01 2.91
CA ASP A 10 -7.28 11.69 1.81
C ASP A 10 -6.76 13.12 1.68
N ASN A 11 -6.62 13.82 2.80
CA ASN A 11 -6.04 15.15 2.86
C ASN A 11 -4.52 15.17 2.60
N PHE A 12 -3.77 14.22 3.16
CA PHE A 12 -2.32 14.16 2.98
C PHE A 12 -1.93 13.95 1.53
N TYR A 13 -2.50 12.93 0.88
CA TYR A 13 -2.20 12.65 -0.52
C TYR A 13 -2.94 13.58 -1.47
N GLY A 14 -4.11 14.12 -1.10
CA GLY A 14 -4.81 15.15 -1.88
C GLY A 14 -4.02 16.46 -2.00
N SER A 15 -3.20 16.78 -1.00
CA SER A 15 -2.34 17.98 -1.00
C SER A 15 -1.13 17.90 -1.95
N LEU A 16 -0.87 16.74 -2.57
CA LEU A 16 0.27 16.51 -3.48
C LEU A 16 -0.02 16.86 -4.95
N ASP A 17 -1.13 17.56 -5.25
CA ASP A 17 -1.47 17.95 -6.61
C ASP A 17 -0.51 19.03 -7.16
N GLY A 18 0.31 18.63 -8.15
CA GLY A 18 1.43 19.40 -8.71
C GLY A 18 2.61 18.51 -9.12
N GLU A 19 3.85 18.90 -8.82
CA GLU A 19 5.09 18.11 -9.05
C GLU A 19 5.13 16.77 -8.26
N GLY A 20 4.09 16.43 -7.50
CA GLY A 20 3.93 15.22 -6.70
C GLY A 20 2.88 14.23 -7.22
N VAL A 21 2.25 14.45 -8.38
CA VAL A 21 1.18 13.58 -8.92
C VAL A 21 1.67 12.14 -9.08
N GLU A 22 2.89 11.92 -9.58
CA GLU A 22 3.45 10.56 -9.71
C GLU A 22 3.62 9.87 -8.35
N LEU A 23 4.03 10.63 -7.33
CA LEU A 23 4.19 10.15 -5.95
C LEU A 23 2.84 9.87 -5.29
N ARG A 24 1.84 10.72 -5.54
CA ARG A 24 0.45 10.51 -5.11
C ARG A 24 -0.12 9.24 -5.75
N GLU A 25 0.05 9.03 -7.04
CA GLU A 25 -0.46 7.85 -7.74
C GLU A 25 0.25 6.55 -7.32
N LEU A 26 1.52 6.64 -6.93
CA LEU A 26 2.26 5.54 -6.33
C LEU A 26 1.76 5.20 -4.92
N LEU A 27 1.57 6.21 -4.07
CA LEU A 27 1.33 6.01 -2.63
C LEU A 27 -0.15 5.92 -2.24
N TRP A 28 -1.06 6.54 -2.99
CA TRP A 28 -2.50 6.54 -2.71
C TRP A 28 -3.07 5.12 -2.58
N PRO A 29 -2.79 4.17 -3.49
CA PRO A 29 -3.34 2.82 -3.37
C PRO A 29 -2.85 2.06 -2.14
N LEU A 30 -1.75 2.52 -1.52
CA LEU A 30 -1.23 1.94 -0.27
C LEU A 30 -2.03 2.40 0.95
N ALA A 31 -2.80 3.49 0.86
CA ALA A 31 -3.57 4.03 1.98
C ALA A 31 -4.64 3.05 2.48
N GLU A 32 -5.30 2.34 1.57
CA GLU A 32 -6.37 1.38 1.86
C GLU A 32 -5.87 0.03 2.40
N LEU A 33 -4.55 -0.21 2.34
CA LEU A 33 -3.95 -1.41 2.88
C LEU A 33 -3.82 -1.33 4.39
N THR A 34 -4.07 -2.45 5.07
CA THR A 34 -3.70 -2.60 6.47
C THR A 34 -2.19 -2.43 6.65
N PRO A 35 -1.68 -2.09 7.85
CA PRO A 35 -0.24 -1.93 8.07
C PRO A 35 0.57 -3.16 7.66
N ARG A 36 0.01 -4.36 7.86
CA ARG A 36 0.67 -5.63 7.51
C ARG A 36 0.66 -5.90 6.00
N GLU A 37 -0.46 -5.66 5.32
CA GLU A 37 -0.53 -5.76 3.85
C GLU A 37 0.45 -4.78 3.19
N ARG A 38 0.48 -3.53 3.69
CA ARG A 38 1.36 -2.47 3.19
C ARG A 38 2.83 -2.83 3.35
N ALA A 39 3.23 -3.33 4.52
CA ALA A 39 4.62 -3.71 4.77
C ALA A 39 5.07 -4.84 3.83
N VAL A 40 4.27 -5.91 3.72
CA VAL A 40 4.57 -7.04 2.81
C VAL A 40 4.63 -6.57 1.34
N PHE A 41 3.68 -5.73 0.93
CA PHE A 41 3.62 -5.19 -0.43
C PHE A 41 4.85 -4.34 -0.76
N VAL A 42 5.22 -3.40 0.12
CA VAL A 42 6.37 -2.49 -0.07
C VAL A 42 7.69 -3.26 -0.07
N GLU A 43 7.87 -4.17 0.89
CA GLU A 43 9.09 -4.99 0.96
C GLU A 43 9.29 -5.81 -0.32
N TYR A 44 8.20 -6.41 -0.83
CA TYR A 44 8.27 -7.24 -2.02
C TYR A 44 8.44 -6.44 -3.30
N HIS A 45 7.57 -5.46 -3.58
CA HIS A 45 7.55 -4.75 -4.86
C HIS A 45 8.54 -3.59 -4.93
N TYR A 46 8.64 -2.79 -3.87
CA TYR A 46 9.41 -1.53 -3.93
C TYR A 46 10.85 -1.74 -3.51
N TRP A 47 11.08 -2.55 -2.48
CA TRP A 47 12.44 -2.91 -2.06
C TRP A 47 12.97 -4.14 -2.80
N LYS A 48 12.15 -4.79 -3.63
CA LYS A 48 12.50 -5.97 -4.42
C LYS A 48 13.05 -7.11 -3.56
N THR A 49 12.51 -7.25 -2.34
CA THR A 49 12.95 -8.25 -1.37
C THR A 49 12.36 -9.60 -1.73
N HIS A 50 13.20 -10.65 -1.74
CA HIS A 50 12.72 -12.01 -1.99
C HIS A 50 11.70 -12.45 -0.93
N MET A 51 10.58 -13.05 -1.34
CA MET A 51 9.44 -13.35 -0.45
C MET A 51 9.81 -14.23 0.77
N LYS A 52 10.79 -15.13 0.64
CA LYS A 52 11.32 -15.90 1.79
C LYS A 52 11.86 -15.00 2.91
N VAL A 53 12.52 -13.90 2.58
CA VAL A 53 13.07 -12.94 3.55
C VAL A 53 11.93 -12.14 4.18
N VAL A 54 10.94 -11.74 3.38
CA VAL A 54 9.72 -11.05 3.86
C VAL A 54 8.94 -11.95 4.84
N ALA A 55 8.76 -13.23 4.51
CA ALA A 55 8.10 -14.16 5.42
C ALA A 55 8.85 -14.29 6.76
N ALA A 56 10.18 -14.35 6.71
CA ALA A 56 11.04 -14.41 7.89
C ALA A 56 11.00 -13.11 8.72
N SER A 57 11.05 -11.93 8.10
CA SER A 57 10.99 -10.63 8.79
C SER A 57 9.67 -10.44 9.54
N HIS A 58 8.56 -10.89 8.94
CA HIS A 58 7.21 -10.83 9.52
C HIS A 58 6.89 -11.98 10.49
N ARG A 59 7.80 -12.96 10.64
CA ARG A 59 7.62 -14.18 11.45
C ARG A 59 6.35 -14.96 11.07
N ILE A 60 6.12 -15.13 9.77
CA ILE A 60 4.98 -15.87 9.21
C ILE A 60 5.45 -16.94 8.22
N SER A 61 4.55 -17.87 7.88
CA SER A 61 4.85 -18.86 6.84
C SER A 61 4.96 -18.22 5.46
N LEU A 62 5.70 -18.86 4.55
CA LEU A 62 5.83 -18.39 3.18
C LEU A 62 4.47 -18.30 2.47
N GLY A 63 3.60 -19.31 2.65
CA GLY A 63 2.24 -19.30 2.10
C GLY A 63 1.42 -18.12 2.63
N ARG A 64 1.51 -17.83 3.94
CA ARG A 64 0.80 -16.69 4.53
C ARG A 64 1.31 -15.35 4.00
N ALA A 65 2.61 -15.22 3.72
CA ALA A 65 3.16 -14.02 3.12
C ALA A 65 2.61 -13.80 1.69
N TYR A 66 2.52 -14.86 0.88
CA TYR A 66 1.87 -14.79 -0.43
C TYR A 66 0.37 -14.45 -0.35
N GLU A 67 -0.38 -15.04 0.58
CA GLU A 67 -1.79 -14.69 0.78
C GLU A 67 -1.99 -13.21 1.12
N ILE A 68 -1.12 -12.66 1.98
CA ILE A 68 -1.17 -11.24 2.35
C ILE A 68 -0.81 -10.37 1.14
N LEU A 69 0.23 -10.73 0.39
CA LEU A 69 0.61 -10.01 -0.83
C LEU A 69 -0.53 -10.00 -1.85
N TYR A 70 -1.11 -11.17 -2.12
CA TYR A 70 -2.22 -11.32 -3.08
C TYR A 70 -3.41 -10.42 -2.72
N ARG A 71 -3.82 -10.42 -1.45
CA ARG A 71 -4.91 -9.53 -0.98
C ARG A 71 -4.57 -8.05 -1.13
N ALA A 72 -3.32 -7.68 -0.88
CA ALA A 72 -2.86 -6.31 -1.05
C ALA A 72 -2.90 -5.89 -2.53
N GLU A 73 -2.47 -6.77 -3.44
CA GLU A 73 -2.52 -6.56 -4.89
C GLU A 73 -3.95 -6.42 -5.41
N GLU A 74 -4.89 -7.27 -4.95
CA GLU A 74 -6.31 -7.16 -5.32
C GLU A 74 -6.92 -5.83 -4.90
N LYS A 75 -6.62 -5.35 -3.69
CA LYS A 75 -7.11 -4.04 -3.21
C LYS A 75 -6.58 -2.89 -4.05
N ILE A 76 -5.28 -2.91 -4.34
CA ILE A 76 -4.64 -1.89 -5.18
C ILE A 76 -5.23 -1.89 -6.60
N ALA A 77 -5.39 -3.07 -7.20
CA ALA A 77 -5.99 -3.19 -8.54
C ALA A 77 -7.43 -2.65 -8.55
N THR A 78 -8.21 -2.97 -7.51
CA THR A 78 -9.59 -2.47 -7.35
C THR A 78 -9.65 -0.96 -7.19
N SER A 79 -8.81 -0.39 -6.32
CA SER A 79 -8.73 1.07 -6.08
C SER A 79 -8.35 1.83 -7.35
N ARG A 80 -7.42 1.29 -8.15
CA ARG A 80 -7.05 1.84 -9.46
C ARG A 80 -8.21 1.82 -10.46
N ALA A 81 -8.91 0.68 -10.57
CA ALA A 81 -10.06 0.54 -11.46
C ALA A 81 -11.20 1.51 -11.10
N GLN A 82 -11.46 1.73 -9.80
CA GLN A 82 -12.45 2.72 -9.34
C GLN A 82 -12.07 4.15 -9.72
N LYS A 83 -10.78 4.51 -9.60
CA LYS A 83 -10.28 5.84 -10.00
C LYS A 83 -10.41 6.07 -11.52
N GLU A 84 -10.16 5.05 -12.34
CA GLU A 84 -10.34 5.12 -13.79
C GLU A 84 -11.83 5.29 -14.16
N ALA A 85 -12.73 4.56 -13.50
CA ALA A 85 -14.17 4.67 -13.72
C ALA A 85 -14.74 6.05 -13.35
N GLN A 86 -14.15 6.75 -12.38
CA GLN A 86 -14.57 8.10 -11.97
C GLN A 86 -14.04 9.24 -12.86
N LYS A 87 -13.10 8.95 -13.77
CA LYS A 87 -12.55 9.92 -14.73
C LYS A 87 -13.35 10.00 -16.04
N HIS A 88 -14.32 9.10 -16.25
CA HIS A 88 -15.19 9.02 -17.42
C HIS A 88 -16.62 9.46 -17.08
#